data_AF-W1XKY8-F1
#
_entry.id   AF-W1XKY8-F1
#
_cell.length_a   1.000
_cell.length_b   1.000
_cell.length_c   1.000
_cell.angle_alpha   90.00
_cell.angle_beta   90.00
_cell.angle_gamma   90.00
#
_symmetry.space_group_name_H-M   'P 1'
#
loop_
_entity.id
_entity.type
_entity.pdbx_description
1 polymer ?
#
loop_
_entity_poly.entity_id
_entity_poly.type
_entity_poly.pdbx_seq_one_letter_code
_entity_poly.pdbx_strand_id
1 'polypeptide(L)' 'LFRSWLGTTMEYADFALYGLAAGIIFGDVFFPEATPVMALLSSFAAYSVGFIARPIGALLFGWIGDKHGRKIVM' A
#
# COMPACT_ATOMS: atom_id res chain seq x y z
N LEU A 1 9.82 13.49 -18.24
CA LEU A 1 10.71 13.37 -17.06
C LEU A 1 9.96 13.70 -15.77
N PHE A 2 9.60 14.95 -15.46
CA PHE A 2 8.88 15.29 -14.19
C PHE A 2 7.60 14.49 -13.87
N ARG A 3 6.81 14.11 -14.89
CA ARG A 3 5.52 13.42 -14.70
C ARG A 3 5.62 12.02 -14.07
N SER A 4 6.69 11.27 -14.31
CA SER A 4 6.85 9.92 -13.77
C SER A 4 7.33 9.90 -12.32
N TRP A 5 8.09 10.92 -11.90
CA TRP A 5 8.64 11.00 -10.54
C TRP A 5 7.58 11.40 -9.52
N LEU A 6 6.67 12.31 -9.88
CA LEU A 6 5.60 12.75 -8.99
C LEU A 6 4.72 11.59 -8.51
N GLY A 7 4.37 10.66 -9.40
CA GLY A 7 3.62 9.46 -9.04
C GLY A 7 4.36 8.58 -8.03
N THR A 8 5.64 8.28 -8.29
CA THR A 8 6.47 7.49 -7.37
C THR A 8 6.68 8.18 -6.03
N THR A 9 6.84 9.51 -6.01
CA THR A 9 6.98 10.28 -4.77
C THR A 9 5.68 10.25 -3.95
N MET A 10 4.53 10.41 -4.60
CA MET A 10 3.22 10.32 -3.93
C MET A 10 3.00 8.93 -3.32
N GLU A 11 3.26 7.87 -4.10
CA GLU A 11 3.17 6.50 -3.58
C GLU A 11 4.11 6.31 -2.36
N TYR A 12 5.33 6.83 -2.40
CA TYR A 12 6.25 6.70 -1.26
C TYR A 12 5.75 7.47 -0.04
N ALA A 13 5.18 8.67 -0.24
CA ALA A 13 4.60 9.47 0.84
C ALA A 13 3.44 8.73 1.52
N ASP A 14 2.54 8.14 0.73
CA ASP A 14 1.41 7.38 1.26
C ASP A 14 1.87 6.15 2.04
N PHE A 15 2.82 5.36 1.51
CA PHE A 15 3.34 4.18 2.21
C PHE A 15 4.07 4.56 3.52
N ALA A 16 4.85 5.63 3.52
CA ALA A 16 5.53 6.10 4.73
C ALA A 16 4.54 6.58 5.80
N LEU A 17 3.50 7.32 5.40
CA LEU A 17 2.47 7.80 6.32
C LEU A 17 1.66 6.64 6.90
N TYR A 18 1.23 5.68 6.06
CA TYR A 18 0.53 4.49 6.50
C TYR A 18 1.38 3.60 7.43
N GLY A 19 2.68 3.47 7.16
CA GLY A 19 3.59 2.72 8.03
C GLY A 19 3.72 3.35 9.43
N LEU A 20 3.81 4.68 9.50
CA LEU A 20 3.82 5.40 10.78
C LEU A 20 2.48 5.27 11.51
N ALA A 21 1.36 5.42 10.79
CA ALA A 21 0.03 5.26 11.35
C ALA A 21 -0.22 3.84 11.87
N ALA A 22 0.32 2.82 11.19
CA ALA A 22 0.26 1.42 11.65
C ALA A 22 0.97 1.19 12.99
N GLY A 23 2.06 1.90 13.24
CA GLY A 23 2.82 1.78 14.49
C GLY A 23 2.23 2.59 15.66
N ILE A 24 1.46 3.65 15.39
CA ILE A 24 1.07 4.64 16.41
C ILE A 24 -0.45 4.68 16.65
N ILE A 25 -1.27 4.51 15.60
CA ILE A 25 -2.71 4.84 15.65
C ILE A 25 -3.60 3.65 15.30
N PHE A 26 -3.23 2.83 14.31
CA PHE A 26 -4.13 1.79 13.81
C PHE A 26 -4.42 0.68 14.81
N GLY A 27 -3.50 0.41 15.74
CA GLY A 27 -3.72 -0.58 16.80
C GLY A 27 -4.92 -0.19 17.65
N ASP A 28 -4.94 1.05 18.12
CA ASP A 28 -5.98 1.54 19.02
C ASP A 28 -7.29 1.85 18.29
N VAL A 29 -7.22 2.26 17.01
CA VAL A 29 -8.41 2.62 16.22
C VAL A 29 -9.14 1.40 15.67
N PHE A 30 -8.41 0.42 15.13
CA PHE A 30 -9.01 -0.73 14.45
C PHE A 30 -9.05 -2.00 15.31
N PHE A 31 -8.20 -2.10 16.34
CA PHE A 31 -8.11 -3.28 17.22
C PHE A 31 -8.19 -2.91 18.73
N PRO A 32 -9.18 -2.11 19.18
CA PRO A 32 -9.23 -1.61 20.56
C PRO A 32 -9.45 -2.72 21.61
N GLU A 33 -10.05 -3.85 21.22
CA GLU A 33 -10.32 -4.98 22.12
C GLU A 33 -9.16 -6.00 22.20
N ALA A 34 -8.13 -5.83 21.35
CA ALA A 34 -6.98 -6.72 21.33
C ALA A 34 -5.93 -6.31 22.39
N THR A 35 -5.06 -7.25 22.78
CA THR A 35 -3.90 -6.88 23.61
C THR A 35 -2.98 -5.94 22.83
N PRO A 36 -2.22 -5.04 23.49
CA PRO A 36 -1.39 -4.05 22.80
C PRO A 36 -0.43 -4.65 21.75
N VAL A 37 0.10 -5.84 22.04
CA VAL A 37 0.98 -6.58 21.13
C VAL A 37 0.22 -7.10 19.90
N MET A 38 -0.98 -7.67 20.09
CA MET A 38 -1.79 -8.19 18.99
C MET A 38 -2.37 -7.07 18.13
N ALA A 39 -2.75 -5.94 18.74
CA ALA A 39 -3.22 -4.76 18.02
C ALA A 39 -2.12 -4.20 17.10
N LEU A 40 -0.88 -4.12 17.59
CA LEU A 40 0.28 -3.69 16.82
C LEU A 40 0.59 -4.67 15.67
N LEU A 41 0.64 -5.98 15.96
CA LEU A 41 0.88 -7.01 14.94
C LEU A 41 -0.19 -6.99 13.85
N SER A 42 -1.46 -6.86 14.23
CA SER A 42 -2.58 -6.82 13.29
C SER A 42 -2.54 -5.55 12.42
N SER A 43 -2.12 -4.41 12.99
CA SER A 43 -1.92 -3.16 12.26
C SER A 43 -0.81 -3.26 11.22
N PHE A 44 0.33 -3.86 11.57
CA PHE A 44 1.41 -4.12 10.62
C PHE A 44 1.04 -5.19 9.59
N ALA A 45 0.23 -6.18 9.96
CA ALA A 45 -0.29 -7.17 9.02
C ALA A 45 -1.18 -6.50 7.97
N ALA A 46 -2.09 -5.61 8.38
CA ALA A 46 -2.92 -4.82 7.47
C ALA A 46 -2.07 -3.91 6.55
N TYR A 47 -1.06 -3.23 7.10
CA TYR A 47 -0.11 -2.44 6.31
C TYR A 47 0.64 -3.29 5.27
N SER A 48 1.04 -4.52 5.66
CA SER A 48 1.77 -5.45 4.80
C SER A 48 0.96 -5.93 3.59
N VAL A 49 -0.38 -5.94 3.67
CA VAL A 49 -1.26 -6.27 2.53
C VAL A 49 -1.01 -5.33 1.35
N GLY A 50 -0.72 -4.05 1.61
CA GLY A 50 -0.37 -3.07 0.56
C GLY A 50 0.87 -3.45 -0.25
N PHE A 51 1.83 -4.14 0.36
CA PHE A 51 3.03 -4.64 -0.34
C PHE A 51 2.74 -5.83 -1.24
N ILE A 52 1.70 -6.61 -0.93
CA ILE A 52 1.25 -7.75 -1.76
C ILE A 52 0.31 -7.27 -2.87
N ALA A 53 -0.49 -6.24 -2.61
CA ALA A 53 -1.35 -5.63 -3.61
C ALA A 53 -0.54 -5.09 -4.81
N ARG A 54 0.67 -4.55 -4.57
CA ARG A 54 1.57 -4.03 -5.60
C ARG A 54 1.98 -5.04 -6.68
N PRO A 55 2.58 -6.21 -6.36
CA PRO A 55 2.92 -7.21 -7.37
C PRO A 55 1.67 -7.78 -8.06
N ILE A 56 0.56 -7.94 -7.34
CA ILE A 56 -0.71 -8.38 -7.95
C ILE A 56 -1.20 -7.35 -8.98
N GLY A 57 -1.23 -6.08 -8.61
CA GLY A 57 -1.57 -4.97 -9.50
C GLY A 57 -0.63 -4.91 -10.70
N ALA A 58 0.67 -5.06 -10.49
CA ALA A 58 1.67 -5.08 -11.57
C ALA A 58 1.44 -6.23 -12.55
N LEU A 59 1.08 -7.43 -12.08
CA LEU A 59 0.75 -8.56 -12.94
C LEU A 59 -0.54 -8.31 -13.74
N LEU A 60 -1.60 -7.83 -13.08
CA LEU A 60 -2.89 -7.57 -13.73
C LEU A 60 -2.80 -6.44 -14.75
N PHE A 61 -2.30 -5.27 -14.34
CA PHE A 61 -2.18 -4.11 -15.21
C PHE A 61 -1.07 -4.29 -16.26
N GLY A 62 -0.01 -5.05 -15.96
CA GLY A 62 0.99 -5.48 -16.94
C GLY A 62 0.36 -6.32 -18.03
N TRP A 63 -0.40 -7.37 -17.67
CA TRP A 63 -1.09 -8.22 -18.62
C TRP A 63 -2.12 -7.45 -19.47
N ILE A 64 -2.88 -6.54 -18.86
CA ILE A 64 -3.84 -5.69 -19.59
C ILE A 64 -3.11 -4.74 -20.55
N GLY A 65 -2.01 -4.13 -20.11
CA GLY A 65 -1.18 -3.24 -20.91
C GLY A 65 -0.53 -3.91 -22.11
N ASP A 66 -0.12 -5.17 -21.95
CA ASP A 66 0.45 -5.99 -23.01
C ASP A 66 -0.60 -6.38 -24.06
N LYS A 67 -1.85 -6.66 -23.63
CA LYS A 67 -2.93 -7.12 -24.51
C LYS A 67 -3.69 -5.99 -25.21
N HIS A 68 -3.94 -4.87 -24.52
CA HIS A 68 -4.81 -3.79 -25.03
C HIS A 68 -4.06 -2.46 -25.28
N GLY A 69 -2.75 -2.44 -25.02
CA GLY A 69 -1.90 -1.27 -25.24
C GLY A 69 -1.66 -0.44 -23.98
N ARG A 70 -0.41 -0.05 -23.78
CA ARG A 70 0.11 0.64 -22.58
C ARG A 70 -0.58 1.97 -22.23
N LYS A 71 -1.27 2.62 -23.17
CA LYS A 71 -2.01 3.87 -22.93
C LYS A 71 -3.25 3.70 -22.06
N ILE A 72 -3.78 2.48 -21.92
CA ILE A 72 -4.98 2.21 -21.11
C ILE A 72 -4.64 2.11 -19.62
N VAL A 73 -3.37 1.87 -19.28
CA VAL A 73 -2.88 1.59 -17.92
C VAL A 73 -1.93 2.64 -17.37
N MET A 74 -1.60 3.69 -18.14
CA MET A 74 -0.75 4.82 -17.74
C MET A 74 -1.59 6.07 -17.51
#